data_AF-A0A1J5AG74-F1
#
_entry.id   AF-A0A1J5AG74-F1
#
_cell.length_a   1.000
_cell.length_b   1.000
_cell.length_c   1.000
_cell.angle_alpha   90.00
_cell.angle_beta   90.00
_cell.angle_gamma   90.00
#
_symmetry.space_group_name_H-M   'P 1'
#
loop_
_entity.id
_entity.type
_entity.pdbx_description
1 polymer ?
#
loop_
_entity_poly.entity_id
_entity_poly.type
_entity_poly.pdbx_seq_one_letter_code
_entity_poly.pdbx_strand_id
1 'polypeptide(L)'
;MKRTWNLLAGLLSLVALVVLALGLVWLFGTVKEGTPVGQQVSPIETPTQPRPTPMPGPTARLTPTIPPVPTSLPTPVVTPIPVAAPPFIPGIEDKPTQPYKIVIRRENTLWVVNNDGSDRRMLIDTESQAGLYLRIIPWEDAEFAGKWSVSPDSARLALTVFARERLEYKGQRNPASIYILDVATGDLRFLVEGETPVWSPDSSRIAYIREGGLWVADIATGKEGALFSAEKGYTVEDLAWSSDGKRIVFRYKVASLGSGSEILLVNADDPDSITQSIASGGWPMWGTAWTSDGKKILYVFPETELTAQRFDNLWAFDIETSISASLTTRANVSSFAPSPSDGDWIAFTGEYTYEGETSPSNDLWLINVKSGKLLRLTRNSIDEVVYDLWWSLDGTQIIFQRAGQGIWTINLRDGHLKQAYPGEHGVLYYDMAILGRSK
;
A
#
# COMPACT_ATOMS: atom_id res chain seq x y z
N MET A 1 -11.21 -31.06 -35.44
CA MET A 1 -9.94 -30.60 -36.07
C MET A 1 -9.39 -29.43 -35.28
N LYS A 2 -8.49 -29.67 -34.31
CA LYS A 2 -7.70 -28.66 -33.56
C LYS A 2 -6.81 -29.40 -32.53
N ARG A 3 -5.95 -30.30 -33.02
CA ARG A 3 -4.99 -31.03 -32.15
C ARG A 3 -3.64 -31.35 -32.81
N THR A 4 -3.28 -30.64 -33.88
CA THR A 4 -2.05 -30.89 -34.65
C THR A 4 -1.28 -29.62 -35.01
N TRP A 5 -1.22 -28.64 -34.10
CA TRP A 5 -0.51 -27.36 -34.31
C TRP A 5 0.48 -26.96 -33.19
N ASN A 6 0.81 -27.86 -32.25
CA ASN A 6 1.81 -27.59 -31.19
C ASN A 6 3.12 -28.42 -31.32
N LEU A 7 3.37 -29.04 -32.47
CA LEU A 7 4.61 -29.81 -32.71
C LEU A 7 5.62 -29.12 -33.66
N LEU A 8 5.35 -27.88 -34.09
CA LEU A 8 6.22 -27.14 -35.02
C LEU A 8 6.93 -25.90 -34.42
N ALA A 9 6.62 -25.51 -33.18
CA ALA A 9 7.34 -24.43 -32.49
C ALA A 9 8.56 -24.93 -31.67
N GLY A 10 8.68 -26.24 -31.43
CA GLY A 10 9.75 -26.85 -30.63
C GLY A 10 11.04 -27.18 -31.39
N LEU A 11 11.05 -27.10 -32.73
CA LEU A 11 12.21 -27.50 -33.56
C LEU A 11 13.08 -26.35 -34.07
N LEU A 12 12.70 -25.09 -33.80
CA LEU A 12 13.44 -23.91 -34.24
C LEU A 12 14.35 -23.27 -33.17
N SER A 13 14.37 -23.80 -31.94
CA SER A 13 15.23 -23.26 -30.87
C SER A 13 16.49 -24.09 -30.59
N LEU A 14 16.69 -25.22 -31.29
CA LEU A 14 17.88 -26.07 -31.08
C LEU A 14 19.01 -25.85 -32.10
N VAL A 15 18.79 -25.04 -33.16
CA VAL A 15 19.81 -24.75 -34.19
C VAL A 15 20.55 -23.43 -33.92
N ALA A 16 20.03 -22.55 -33.06
CA ALA A 16 20.68 -21.28 -32.72
C ALA A 16 21.79 -21.40 -31.67
N LEU A 17 21.95 -22.55 -31.01
CA LEU A 17 22.92 -22.76 -29.92
C LEU A 17 24.21 -23.48 -30.33
N VAL A 18 24.36 -23.85 -31.61
CA VAL A 18 25.58 -24.51 -32.13
C VAL A 18 26.48 -23.56 -32.95
N VAL A 19 26.04 -22.34 -33.26
CA VAL A 19 26.80 -21.39 -34.12
C VAL A 19 27.66 -20.39 -33.33
N LEU A 20 27.51 -20.27 -32.00
CA LEU A 20 28.31 -19.34 -31.19
C LEU A 20 29.54 -19.95 -30.49
N ALA A 21 29.82 -21.23 -30.71
CA ALA A 21 30.98 -21.93 -30.13
C ALA A 21 32.14 -22.21 -31.11
N LEU A 22 32.06 -21.75 -32.37
CA LEU A 22 33.08 -22.00 -33.42
C LEU A 22 33.62 -20.72 -34.09
N GLY A 23 33.65 -19.60 -33.35
CA GLY A 23 34.06 -18.28 -33.86
C GLY A 23 35.29 -17.65 -33.20
N LEU A 24 36.22 -18.43 -32.63
CA LEU A 24 37.40 -17.89 -31.94
C LEU A 24 38.71 -18.65 -32.24
N VAL A 25 38.82 -19.26 -33.42
CA VAL A 25 40.07 -19.88 -33.89
C VAL A 25 40.33 -19.47 -35.34
N TRP A 26 40.56 -18.17 -35.58
CA TRP A 26 41.33 -17.71 -36.74
C TRP A 26 41.59 -16.20 -36.67
N LEU A 27 42.72 -15.78 -36.06
CA LEU A 27 43.50 -14.59 -36.43
C LEU A 27 44.66 -14.45 -35.45
N PHE A 28 45.79 -15.09 -35.77
CA PHE A 28 47.08 -14.44 -36.03
C PHE A 28 48.18 -15.51 -36.05
N GLY A 29 48.77 -15.64 -37.24
CA GLY A 29 49.70 -16.70 -37.60
C GLY A 29 51.14 -16.41 -37.23
N THR A 30 51.83 -17.51 -36.89
CA THR A 30 53.15 -17.95 -37.34
C THR A 30 54.36 -17.00 -37.24
N VAL A 31 55.26 -17.40 -36.34
CA VAL A 31 56.70 -17.11 -36.26
C VAL A 31 57.47 -17.78 -37.42
N LYS A 32 58.50 -17.11 -37.97
CA LYS A 32 59.81 -17.75 -38.28
C LYS A 32 60.94 -16.75 -38.59
N GLU A 33 62.14 -17.21 -38.28
CA GLU A 33 63.43 -16.55 -38.04
C GLU A 33 64.20 -16.09 -39.30
N GLY A 34 65.18 -15.20 -39.08
CA GLY A 34 66.29 -14.93 -40.00
C GLY A 34 67.37 -14.02 -39.37
N THR A 35 68.54 -14.59 -39.08
CA THR A 35 69.86 -13.95 -38.81
C THR A 35 70.77 -14.07 -40.05
N PRO A 36 72.02 -13.53 -40.15
CA PRO A 36 72.85 -12.71 -39.23
C PRO A 36 73.73 -11.59 -39.89
N VAL A 37 74.62 -10.99 -39.06
CA VAL A 37 76.00 -10.44 -39.31
C VAL A 37 76.19 -8.92 -39.52
N GLY A 38 77.11 -8.34 -38.71
CA GLY A 38 77.90 -7.14 -39.04
C GLY A 38 78.50 -6.36 -37.85
N GLN A 39 79.77 -6.61 -37.51
CA GLN A 39 80.64 -5.87 -36.55
C GLN A 39 80.76 -4.36 -36.91
N GLN A 40 81.04 -3.39 -36.02
CA GLN A 40 82.27 -3.08 -35.23
C GLN A 40 81.97 -1.71 -34.53
N VAL A 41 82.37 -1.30 -33.30
CA VAL A 41 83.71 -1.02 -32.72
C VAL A 41 83.59 -0.79 -31.19
N SER A 42 84.63 -1.20 -30.44
CA SER A 42 84.94 -1.25 -28.98
C SER A 42 85.02 0.07 -28.17
N PRO A 43 85.48 0.08 -26.89
CA PRO A 43 85.11 -0.74 -25.71
C PRO A 43 84.63 0.15 -24.52
N ILE A 44 83.89 -0.43 -23.57
CA ILE A 44 83.79 0.13 -22.20
C ILE A 44 84.48 -0.83 -21.25
N GLU A 45 85.36 -0.28 -20.42
CA GLU A 45 86.24 -0.94 -19.47
C GLU A 45 85.49 -1.90 -18.52
N THR A 46 86.08 -3.06 -18.25
CA THR A 46 85.62 -3.98 -17.21
C THR A 46 86.13 -3.50 -15.84
N PRO A 47 85.26 -3.13 -14.88
CA PRO A 47 85.71 -2.89 -13.50
C PRO A 47 85.93 -4.23 -12.79
N THR A 48 87.01 -4.28 -12.02
CA THR A 48 87.43 -5.40 -11.17
C THR A 48 86.32 -5.80 -10.19
N GLN A 49 86.05 -7.11 -10.03
CA GLN A 49 85.09 -7.60 -9.02
C GLN A 49 85.55 -7.21 -7.60
N PRO A 50 84.68 -6.62 -6.76
CA PRO A 50 84.95 -6.48 -5.34
C PRO A 50 84.79 -7.81 -4.60
N ARG A 51 85.65 -8.02 -3.60
CA ARG A 51 85.68 -9.18 -2.69
C ARG A 51 84.34 -9.34 -1.96
N PRO A 52 83.85 -10.57 -1.68
CA PRO A 52 82.55 -10.75 -1.02
C PRO A 52 82.56 -10.16 0.39
N THR A 53 81.58 -9.33 0.70
CA THR A 53 81.29 -8.85 2.06
C THR A 53 80.57 -9.96 2.84
N PRO A 54 80.86 -10.19 4.13
CA PRO A 54 80.13 -11.18 4.91
C PRO A 54 78.64 -10.82 4.98
N MET A 55 77.77 -11.83 4.93
CA MET A 55 76.32 -11.63 4.98
C MET A 55 75.92 -10.89 6.26
N PRO A 56 75.01 -9.89 6.18
CA PRO A 56 74.47 -9.25 7.37
C PRO A 56 73.66 -10.27 8.18
N GLY A 57 73.78 -10.18 9.51
CA GLY A 57 72.98 -10.99 10.43
C GLY A 57 71.48 -10.77 10.25
N PRO A 58 70.62 -11.69 10.72
CA PRO A 58 69.19 -11.62 10.49
C PRO A 58 68.59 -10.31 11.02
N THR A 59 67.93 -9.56 10.15
CA THR A 59 67.17 -8.36 10.51
C THR A 59 66.06 -8.74 11.48
N ALA A 60 65.88 -7.96 12.56
CA ALA A 60 64.77 -8.15 13.49
C ALA A 60 63.43 -8.14 12.72
N ARG A 61 62.53 -9.09 13.02
CA ARG A 61 61.20 -9.14 12.40
C ARG A 61 60.49 -7.81 12.67
N LEU A 62 60.00 -7.17 11.62
CA LEU A 62 59.12 -6.01 11.72
C LEU A 62 57.90 -6.42 12.56
N THR A 63 57.65 -5.68 13.63
CA THR A 63 56.38 -5.79 14.36
C THR A 63 55.30 -5.26 13.43
N PRO A 64 54.22 -6.03 13.13
CA PRO A 64 53.16 -5.54 12.26
C PRO A 64 52.52 -4.31 12.89
N THR A 65 52.59 -3.18 12.20
CA THR A 65 51.84 -1.98 12.58
C THR A 65 50.35 -2.29 12.39
N ILE A 66 49.59 -2.34 13.47
CA ILE A 66 48.13 -2.43 13.38
C ILE A 66 47.68 -1.15 12.65
N PRO A 67 47.01 -1.24 11.48
CA PRO A 67 46.48 -0.06 10.83
C PRO A 67 45.53 0.65 11.81
N PRO A 68 45.55 2.00 11.87
CA PRO A 68 44.61 2.71 12.74
C PRO A 68 43.19 2.24 12.42
N VAL A 69 42.40 1.99 13.46
CA VAL A 69 40.97 1.67 13.29
C VAL A 69 40.40 2.78 12.42
N PRO A 70 39.80 2.48 11.25
CA PRO A 70 39.22 3.51 10.40
C PRO A 70 38.24 4.32 11.26
N THR A 71 38.45 5.63 11.32
CA THR A 71 37.50 6.53 11.98
C THR A 71 36.14 6.26 11.37
N SER A 72 35.17 5.88 12.20
CA SER A 72 33.80 5.70 11.74
C SER A 72 33.42 6.96 10.95
N LEU A 73 32.89 6.77 9.74
CA LEU A 73 32.30 7.88 9.00
C LEU A 73 31.34 8.61 9.95
N PRO A 74 31.33 9.96 9.94
CA PRO A 74 30.37 10.69 10.75
C PRO A 74 28.99 10.12 10.45
N THR A 75 28.28 9.66 11.48
CA THR A 75 26.90 9.23 11.32
C THR A 75 26.17 10.40 10.66
N PRO A 76 25.58 10.23 9.47
CA PRO A 76 24.86 11.31 8.82
C PRO A 76 23.81 11.80 9.81
N VAL A 77 23.90 13.08 10.18
CA VAL A 77 22.88 13.72 11.00
C VAL A 77 21.67 13.89 10.10
N VAL A 78 20.75 12.94 10.17
CA VAL A 78 19.45 13.10 9.53
C VAL A 78 18.78 14.29 10.20
N THR A 79 18.44 15.29 9.41
CA THR A 79 17.60 16.39 9.88
C THR A 79 16.14 15.96 9.73
N PRO A 80 15.35 15.88 10.82
CA PRO A 80 13.94 15.56 10.73
C PRO A 80 13.20 16.55 9.84
N ILE A 81 12.22 16.07 9.07
CA ILE A 81 11.38 16.95 8.26
C ILE A 81 10.54 17.84 9.21
N PRO A 82 10.63 19.18 9.17
CA PRO A 82 9.85 20.01 10.07
C PRO A 82 8.35 19.93 9.75
N VAL A 83 7.51 20.19 10.76
CA VAL A 83 6.07 20.37 10.55
C VAL A 83 5.86 21.56 9.62
N ALA A 84 5.09 21.36 8.57
CA ALA A 84 4.77 22.38 7.58
C ALA A 84 3.88 23.47 8.19
N ALA A 85 3.94 24.68 7.61
CA ALA A 85 3.00 25.73 7.95
C ALA A 85 1.78 25.67 7.01
N PRO A 86 0.56 25.95 7.52
CA PRO A 86 -0.63 26.09 6.69
C PRO A 86 -0.61 27.42 5.91
N PRO A 87 -1.37 27.53 4.79
CA PRO A 87 -2.18 26.49 4.16
C PRO A 87 -1.31 25.40 3.52
N PHE A 88 -1.70 24.14 3.67
CA PHE A 88 -0.86 23.02 3.21
C PHE A 88 -1.00 22.72 1.72
N ILE A 89 -2.19 22.98 1.16
CA ILE A 89 -2.54 22.72 -0.24
C ILE A 89 -2.78 24.06 -0.95
N PRO A 90 -2.15 24.32 -2.11
CA PRO A 90 -2.41 25.54 -2.87
C PRO A 90 -3.88 25.66 -3.30
N GLY A 91 -4.49 26.84 -3.13
CA GLY A 91 -5.85 27.14 -3.58
C GLY A 91 -6.95 26.73 -2.59
N ILE A 92 -6.58 26.31 -1.38
CA ILE A 92 -7.53 25.94 -0.32
C ILE A 92 -8.00 27.14 0.53
N GLU A 93 -7.33 28.28 0.40
CA GLU A 93 -7.49 29.47 1.24
C GLU A 93 -8.93 29.98 1.26
N ASP A 94 -9.55 30.03 0.07
CA ASP A 94 -10.90 30.55 -0.12
C ASP A 94 -11.97 29.45 -0.11
N LYS A 95 -11.58 28.17 0.11
CA LYS A 95 -12.51 27.05 0.07
C LYS A 95 -13.26 26.94 1.41
N PRO A 96 -14.59 27.13 1.44
CA PRO A 96 -15.34 27.03 2.69
C PRO A 96 -15.39 25.57 3.16
N THR A 97 -15.18 25.38 4.45
CA THR A 97 -15.35 24.09 5.11
C THR A 97 -16.83 23.74 5.25
N GLN A 98 -17.22 22.57 4.76
CA GLN A 98 -18.57 22.04 4.86
C GLN A 98 -18.76 21.21 6.12
N PRO A 99 -19.96 21.25 6.75
CA PRO A 99 -20.29 20.33 7.82
C PRO A 99 -20.41 18.90 7.29
N TYR A 100 -20.08 17.94 8.14
CA TYR A 100 -20.22 16.52 7.87
C TYR A 100 -20.63 15.79 9.15
N LYS A 101 -21.04 14.54 8.99
CA LYS A 101 -21.34 13.63 10.10
C LYS A 101 -20.32 12.52 10.15
N ILE A 102 -20.07 12.02 11.35
CA ILE A 102 -19.22 10.86 11.62
C ILE A 102 -20.17 9.73 12.04
N VAL A 103 -20.09 8.60 11.36
CA VAL A 103 -20.77 7.36 11.76
C VAL A 103 -19.78 6.51 12.51
N ILE A 104 -20.11 6.13 13.73
CA ILE A 104 -19.25 5.34 14.63
C ILE A 104 -19.96 4.03 14.93
N ARG A 105 -19.26 2.92 14.69
CA ARG A 105 -19.73 1.58 15.03
C ARG A 105 -19.33 1.22 16.46
N ARG A 106 -20.26 0.64 17.22
CA ARG A 106 -20.06 0.13 18.57
C ARG A 106 -20.81 -1.18 18.71
N GLU A 107 -20.09 -2.28 18.84
CA GLU A 107 -20.69 -3.61 18.90
C GLU A 107 -21.70 -3.79 17.73
N ASN A 108 -22.97 -4.04 18.01
CA ASN A 108 -24.02 -4.20 16.99
C ASN A 108 -24.76 -2.90 16.65
N THR A 109 -24.25 -1.75 17.09
CA THR A 109 -24.91 -0.45 16.91
C THR A 109 -24.10 0.49 16.01
N LEU A 110 -24.81 1.31 15.23
CA LEU A 110 -24.24 2.42 14.48
C LEU A 110 -24.79 3.73 15.05
N TRP A 111 -23.89 4.68 15.32
CA TRP A 111 -24.20 6.00 15.84
C TRP A 111 -23.78 7.05 14.84
N VAL A 112 -24.56 8.12 14.71
CA VAL A 112 -24.18 9.31 13.93
C VAL A 112 -23.99 10.49 14.87
N VAL A 113 -22.98 11.31 14.59
CA VAL A 113 -22.68 12.56 15.30
C VAL A 113 -22.22 13.62 14.29
N ASN A 114 -22.62 14.88 14.47
CA ASN A 114 -22.12 15.97 13.64
C ASN A 114 -20.64 16.25 13.95
N ASN A 115 -19.89 16.83 13.01
CA ASN A 115 -18.47 17.17 13.19
C ASN A 115 -18.21 18.28 14.24
N ASP A 116 -19.26 18.88 14.79
CA ASP A 116 -19.20 19.75 15.96
C ASP A 116 -19.54 19.06 17.28
N GLY A 117 -19.79 17.75 17.26
CA GLY A 117 -20.17 16.93 18.41
C GLY A 117 -21.67 16.94 18.72
N SER A 118 -22.47 17.74 18.00
CA SER A 118 -23.93 17.81 18.18
C SER A 118 -24.68 16.67 17.49
N ASP A 119 -25.99 16.56 17.73
CA ASP A 119 -26.90 15.59 17.08
C ASP A 119 -26.42 14.13 17.16
N ARG A 120 -25.90 13.74 18.34
CA ARG A 120 -25.51 12.36 18.59
C ARG A 120 -26.77 11.49 18.74
N ARG A 121 -26.99 10.59 17.79
CA ARG A 121 -28.11 9.64 17.83
C ARG A 121 -27.73 8.29 17.26
N MET A 122 -28.39 7.25 17.73
CA MET A 122 -28.26 5.90 17.17
C MET A 122 -29.01 5.83 15.84
N LEU A 123 -28.36 5.29 14.81
CA LEU A 123 -28.97 4.98 13.51
C LEU A 123 -29.71 3.64 13.57
N ILE A 124 -29.02 2.61 14.06
CA ILE A 124 -29.56 1.26 14.17
C ILE A 124 -28.85 0.48 15.27
N ASP A 125 -29.58 -0.46 15.85
CA ASP A 125 -29.04 -1.61 16.58
C ASP A 125 -29.45 -2.86 15.79
N THR A 126 -28.49 -3.47 15.09
CA THR A 126 -28.80 -4.58 14.18
C THR A 126 -29.23 -5.83 14.92
N GLU A 127 -28.80 -6.00 16.17
CA GLU A 127 -29.13 -7.16 16.97
C GLU A 127 -30.57 -7.07 17.47
N SER A 128 -30.92 -5.99 18.15
CA SER A 128 -32.28 -5.86 18.70
C SER A 128 -33.35 -5.68 17.63
N GLN A 129 -33.02 -5.06 16.49
CA GLN A 129 -33.99 -4.76 15.43
C GLN A 129 -34.10 -5.87 14.37
N ALA A 130 -33.02 -6.61 14.10
CA ALA A 130 -32.99 -7.60 13.02
C ALA A 130 -32.45 -8.98 13.44
N GLY A 131 -31.93 -9.14 14.66
CA GLY A 131 -31.24 -10.37 15.07
C GLY A 131 -29.95 -10.62 14.29
N LEU A 132 -29.34 -9.54 13.78
CA LEU A 132 -28.14 -9.57 12.95
C LEU A 132 -26.97 -8.91 13.69
N TYR A 133 -25.77 -9.44 13.47
CA TYR A 133 -24.58 -9.01 14.20
C TYR A 133 -23.63 -8.27 13.25
N LEU A 134 -23.13 -7.10 13.67
CA LEU A 134 -22.08 -6.34 12.96
C LEU A 134 -20.67 -6.74 13.41
N ARG A 135 -20.56 -7.76 14.25
CA ARG A 135 -19.30 -8.33 14.72
C ARG A 135 -19.26 -9.84 14.60
N ILE A 136 -18.03 -10.33 14.60
CA ILE A 136 -17.68 -11.68 14.99
C ILE A 136 -16.78 -11.65 16.23
N ILE A 137 -16.90 -12.70 17.03
CA ILE A 137 -16.03 -12.99 18.18
C ILE A 137 -15.29 -14.28 17.86
N PRO A 138 -14.05 -14.23 17.33
CA PRO A 138 -13.36 -15.46 16.93
C PRO A 138 -12.77 -16.24 18.13
N TRP A 139 -12.45 -15.56 19.22
CA TRP A 139 -12.08 -16.15 20.51
C TRP A 139 -12.46 -15.21 21.66
N GLU A 140 -12.36 -15.69 22.91
CA GLU A 140 -12.67 -14.92 24.12
C GLU A 140 -11.88 -13.60 24.14
N ASP A 141 -12.56 -12.50 24.42
CA ASP A 141 -12.03 -11.13 24.43
C ASP A 141 -11.54 -10.55 23.08
N ALA A 142 -11.82 -11.21 21.94
CA ALA A 142 -11.56 -10.65 20.61
C ALA A 142 -12.84 -10.27 19.88
N GLU A 143 -12.84 -9.10 19.26
CA GLU A 143 -13.95 -8.62 18.43
C GLU A 143 -13.42 -8.09 17.10
N PHE A 144 -14.00 -8.55 16.00
CA PHE A 144 -13.77 -7.99 14.67
C PHE A 144 -15.08 -7.47 14.09
N ALA A 145 -15.06 -6.26 13.57
CA ALA A 145 -16.19 -5.69 12.86
C ALA A 145 -16.36 -6.34 11.48
N GLY A 146 -17.60 -6.59 11.09
CA GLY A 146 -17.93 -6.82 9.69
C GLY A 146 -17.60 -5.58 8.88
N LYS A 147 -16.86 -5.72 7.79
CA LYS A 147 -16.50 -4.59 6.92
C LYS A 147 -17.76 -3.90 6.39
N TRP A 148 -17.74 -2.58 6.32
CA TRP A 148 -18.86 -1.78 5.83
C TRP A 148 -18.35 -0.56 5.08
N SER A 149 -19.22 0.05 4.28
CA SER A 149 -18.87 1.24 3.49
C SER A 149 -20.05 2.16 3.26
N VAL A 150 -19.76 3.45 3.05
CA VAL A 150 -20.74 4.49 2.75
C VAL A 150 -20.90 4.63 1.25
N SER A 151 -22.13 4.82 0.77
CA SER A 151 -22.37 5.23 -0.60
C SER A 151 -21.80 6.64 -0.87
N PRO A 152 -21.25 6.92 -2.06
CA PRO A 152 -20.76 8.26 -2.40
C PRO A 152 -21.78 9.39 -2.24
N ASP A 153 -23.07 9.11 -2.40
CA ASP A 153 -24.18 10.03 -2.14
C ASP A 153 -24.47 10.28 -0.64
N SER A 154 -23.77 9.58 0.26
CA SER A 154 -23.94 9.58 1.73
C SER A 154 -25.35 9.22 2.24
N ALA A 155 -26.21 8.66 1.38
CA ALA A 155 -27.57 8.29 1.75
C ALA A 155 -27.67 6.89 2.36
N ARG A 156 -26.70 6.01 2.08
CA ARG A 156 -26.79 4.58 2.40
C ARG A 156 -25.47 4.05 2.94
N LEU A 157 -25.57 3.02 3.78
CA LEU A 157 -24.45 2.21 4.25
C LEU A 157 -24.63 0.77 3.76
N ALA A 158 -23.56 0.16 3.27
CA ALA A 158 -23.52 -1.27 3.00
C ALA A 158 -22.79 -1.96 4.15
N LEU A 159 -23.47 -2.88 4.81
CA LEU A 159 -23.01 -3.51 6.05
C LEU A 159 -22.80 -5.00 5.83
N THR A 160 -21.61 -5.52 6.16
CA THR A 160 -21.42 -6.96 6.33
C THR A 160 -21.98 -7.35 7.69
N VAL A 161 -23.01 -8.18 7.71
CA VAL A 161 -23.66 -8.67 8.92
C VAL A 161 -23.69 -10.20 8.95
N PHE A 162 -23.77 -10.75 10.16
CA PHE A 162 -23.76 -12.18 10.43
C PHE A 162 -25.07 -12.60 11.07
N ALA A 163 -25.56 -13.80 10.74
CA ALA A 163 -26.81 -14.33 11.31
C ALA A 163 -26.67 -14.80 12.77
N ARG A 164 -25.43 -15.03 13.23
CA ARG A 164 -25.14 -15.50 14.58
C ARG A 164 -23.78 -14.97 15.02
N GLU A 165 -23.67 -14.62 16.30
CA GLU A 165 -22.40 -14.44 16.96
C GLU A 165 -21.82 -15.80 17.35
N ARG A 166 -20.89 -16.32 16.55
CA ARG A 166 -20.27 -17.63 16.80
C ARG A 166 -18.76 -17.54 16.71
N LEU A 167 -18.10 -18.21 17.66
CA LEU A 167 -16.67 -18.56 17.57
C LEU A 167 -16.40 -19.28 16.25
N GLU A 168 -15.52 -18.74 15.43
CA GLU A 168 -15.01 -19.42 14.23
C GLU A 168 -14.16 -20.61 14.64
N TYR A 169 -14.81 -21.74 14.93
CA TYR A 169 -14.12 -22.96 15.33
C TYR A 169 -13.68 -23.74 14.10
N LYS A 170 -12.38 -24.09 14.04
CA LYS A 170 -11.79 -24.98 13.02
C LYS A 170 -12.04 -24.56 11.56
N GLY A 171 -11.95 -23.26 11.27
CA GLY A 171 -12.01 -22.75 9.89
C GLY A 171 -13.41 -22.78 9.26
N GLN A 172 -14.47 -22.93 10.04
CA GLN A 172 -15.83 -22.66 9.57
C GLN A 172 -16.04 -21.14 9.54
N ARG A 173 -15.97 -20.55 8.33
CA ARG A 173 -16.30 -19.14 8.12
C ARG A 173 -17.77 -18.90 8.45
N ASN A 174 -18.08 -17.89 9.24
CA ASN A 174 -19.48 -17.52 9.47
C ASN A 174 -20.08 -16.98 8.17
N PRO A 175 -21.28 -17.45 7.74
CA PRO A 175 -21.92 -16.93 6.54
C PRO A 175 -22.24 -15.45 6.76
N ALA A 176 -21.60 -14.62 5.95
CA ALA A 176 -21.78 -13.18 5.92
C ALA A 176 -22.83 -12.80 4.86
N SER A 177 -23.57 -11.73 5.12
CA SER A 177 -24.51 -11.14 4.18
C SER A 177 -24.35 -9.64 4.16
N ILE A 178 -24.61 -9.05 3.00
CA ILE A 178 -24.58 -7.60 2.81
C ILE A 178 -25.98 -7.06 2.89
N TYR A 179 -26.18 -6.12 3.81
CA TYR A 179 -27.41 -5.36 3.97
C TYR A 179 -27.18 -3.90 3.65
N ILE A 180 -28.21 -3.24 3.13
CA ILE A 180 -28.22 -1.80 2.88
C ILE A 180 -29.05 -1.13 3.96
N LEU A 181 -28.42 -0.20 4.66
CA LEU A 181 -29.05 0.68 5.65
C LEU A 181 -29.27 2.05 5.03
N ASP A 182 -30.51 2.53 5.05
CA ASP A 182 -30.82 3.92 4.74
C ASP A 182 -30.49 4.82 5.95
N VAL A 183 -29.69 5.86 5.73
CA VAL A 183 -29.21 6.75 6.81
C VAL A 183 -30.33 7.63 7.36
N ALA A 184 -31.32 7.98 6.54
CA ALA A 184 -32.40 8.88 6.93
C ALA A 184 -33.47 8.14 7.72
N THR A 185 -33.90 6.98 7.24
CA THR A 185 -35.00 6.21 7.83
C THR A 185 -34.54 5.19 8.86
N GLY A 186 -33.30 4.70 8.75
CA GLY A 186 -32.82 3.55 9.53
C GLY A 186 -33.29 2.21 8.96
N ASP A 187 -33.93 2.19 7.80
CA ASP A 187 -34.42 0.95 7.18
C ASP A 187 -33.25 0.08 6.74
N LEU A 188 -33.26 -1.17 7.21
CA LEU A 188 -32.25 -2.17 6.88
C LEU A 188 -32.86 -3.23 5.97
N ARG A 189 -32.24 -3.46 4.80
CA ARG A 189 -32.70 -4.48 3.84
C ARG A 189 -31.57 -5.38 3.37
N PHE A 190 -31.89 -6.65 3.16
CA PHE A 190 -30.98 -7.60 2.54
C PHE A 190 -30.66 -7.18 1.09
N LEU A 191 -29.41 -7.40 0.66
CA LEU A 191 -29.01 -7.27 -0.74
C LEU A 191 -28.53 -8.60 -1.30
N VAL A 192 -27.43 -9.14 -0.77
CA VAL A 192 -26.76 -10.35 -1.28
C VAL A 192 -26.04 -11.09 -0.16
N GLU A 193 -25.71 -12.36 -0.38
CA GLU A 193 -24.76 -13.09 0.47
C GLU A 193 -23.33 -12.68 0.12
N GLY A 194 -22.52 -12.37 1.12
CA GLY A 194 -21.15 -11.95 0.88
C GLY A 194 -20.54 -11.00 1.92
N GLU A 195 -19.33 -10.61 1.54
CA GLU A 195 -18.27 -9.87 2.21
C GLU A 195 -17.89 -8.45 1.79
N THR A 196 -17.44 -7.59 2.71
CA THR A 196 -16.53 -6.47 2.36
C THR A 196 -17.06 -5.60 1.21
N PRO A 197 -18.26 -5.03 1.34
CA PRO A 197 -18.88 -4.27 0.27
C PRO A 197 -18.14 -2.96 0.03
N VAL A 198 -17.95 -2.62 -1.25
CA VAL A 198 -17.41 -1.32 -1.71
C VAL A 198 -18.34 -0.76 -2.79
N TRP A 199 -18.85 0.45 -2.54
CA TRP A 199 -19.76 1.13 -3.46
C TRP A 199 -19.08 1.60 -4.74
N SER A 200 -19.79 1.50 -5.86
CA SER A 200 -19.43 2.19 -7.09
C SER A 200 -19.59 3.72 -6.92
N PRO A 201 -18.83 4.55 -7.67
CA PRO A 201 -18.84 6.01 -7.53
C PRO A 201 -20.23 6.66 -7.75
N ASP A 202 -21.08 6.02 -8.54
CA ASP A 202 -22.44 6.47 -8.87
C ASP A 202 -23.50 5.97 -7.87
N SER A 203 -23.09 5.28 -6.79
CA SER A 203 -23.99 4.73 -5.76
C SER A 203 -25.05 3.74 -6.30
N SER A 204 -24.81 3.12 -7.47
CA SER A 204 -25.77 2.20 -8.11
C SER A 204 -25.41 0.72 -7.93
N ARG A 205 -24.14 0.41 -7.67
CA ARG A 205 -23.61 -0.95 -7.54
C ARG A 205 -22.73 -1.10 -6.32
N ILE A 206 -22.53 -2.36 -5.90
CA ILE A 206 -21.56 -2.76 -4.89
C ILE A 206 -20.66 -3.85 -5.46
N ALA A 207 -19.36 -3.67 -5.32
CA ALA A 207 -18.38 -4.75 -5.43
C ALA A 207 -18.22 -5.41 -4.07
N TYR A 208 -18.12 -6.74 -4.04
CA TYR A 208 -18.05 -7.48 -2.80
C TYR A 208 -17.33 -8.82 -2.99
N ILE A 209 -17.01 -9.45 -1.87
CA ILE A 209 -16.31 -10.74 -1.83
C ILE A 209 -17.31 -11.84 -1.57
N ARG A 210 -17.35 -12.86 -2.43
CA ARG A 210 -18.13 -14.08 -2.20
C ARG A 210 -17.31 -15.29 -2.65
N GLU A 211 -17.23 -16.28 -1.76
CA GLU A 211 -16.43 -17.49 -1.97
C GLU A 211 -14.95 -17.20 -2.29
N GLY A 212 -14.42 -16.08 -1.78
CA GLY A 212 -13.06 -15.61 -2.05
C GLY A 212 -12.87 -14.91 -3.40
N GLY A 213 -13.86 -14.93 -4.29
CA GLY A 213 -13.87 -14.20 -5.56
C GLY A 213 -14.45 -12.80 -5.45
N LEU A 214 -14.36 -12.04 -6.56
CA LEU A 214 -14.93 -10.70 -6.71
C LEU A 214 -16.28 -10.79 -7.43
N TRP A 215 -17.29 -10.17 -6.84
CA TRP A 215 -18.64 -10.09 -7.35
C TRP A 215 -19.13 -8.65 -7.40
N VAL A 216 -20.11 -8.38 -8.25
CA VAL A 216 -20.80 -7.09 -8.32
C VAL A 216 -22.31 -7.29 -8.29
N ALA A 217 -23.00 -6.47 -7.50
CA ALA A 217 -24.46 -6.45 -7.39
C ALA A 217 -25.03 -5.06 -7.67
N ASP A 218 -26.15 -5.03 -8.39
CA ASP A 218 -26.96 -3.84 -8.61
C ASP A 218 -27.86 -3.57 -7.40
N ILE A 219 -27.88 -2.32 -6.95
CA ILE A 219 -28.53 -1.95 -5.68
C ILE A 219 -30.05 -1.93 -5.80
N ALA A 220 -30.60 -1.57 -6.95
CA ALA A 220 -32.04 -1.44 -7.15
C ALA A 220 -32.71 -2.80 -7.39
N THR A 221 -32.06 -3.66 -8.17
CA THR A 221 -32.62 -4.93 -8.64
C THR A 221 -32.14 -6.13 -7.83
N GLY A 222 -31.02 -6.01 -7.11
CA GLY A 222 -30.35 -7.13 -6.44
C GLY A 222 -29.70 -8.12 -7.42
N LYS A 223 -29.65 -7.79 -8.71
CA LYS A 223 -28.99 -8.64 -9.71
C LYS A 223 -27.48 -8.65 -9.43
N GLU A 224 -26.93 -9.84 -9.24
CA GLU A 224 -25.51 -10.07 -8.97
C GLU A 224 -24.82 -10.90 -10.06
N GLY A 225 -23.49 -10.82 -10.12
CA GLY A 225 -22.66 -11.65 -10.99
C GLY A 225 -21.20 -11.68 -10.53
N ALA A 226 -20.56 -12.84 -10.71
CA ALA A 226 -19.13 -12.98 -10.51
C ALA A 226 -18.38 -12.21 -11.60
N LEU A 227 -17.38 -11.42 -11.20
CA LEU A 227 -16.43 -10.78 -12.11
C LEU A 227 -15.07 -11.47 -12.13
N PHE A 228 -14.71 -12.13 -11.03
CA PHE A 228 -13.47 -12.90 -10.94
C PHE A 228 -13.66 -14.05 -9.96
N SER A 229 -13.34 -15.26 -10.41
CA SER A 229 -13.37 -16.47 -9.58
C SER A 229 -12.00 -16.73 -8.98
N ALA A 230 -11.92 -16.80 -7.65
CA ALA A 230 -10.67 -17.15 -6.98
C ALA A 230 -10.39 -18.66 -7.07
N GLU A 231 -9.11 -19.02 -7.24
CA GLU A 231 -8.70 -20.40 -7.13
C GLU A 231 -8.85 -20.91 -5.69
N LYS A 232 -8.99 -22.22 -5.52
CA LYS A 232 -9.10 -22.83 -4.19
C LYS A 232 -7.87 -22.48 -3.35
N GLY A 233 -8.10 -21.87 -2.19
CA GLY A 233 -7.05 -21.45 -1.28
C GLY A 233 -6.52 -20.04 -1.56
N TYR A 234 -7.11 -19.30 -2.50
CA TYR A 234 -6.87 -17.89 -2.73
C TYR A 234 -8.08 -17.05 -2.35
N THR A 235 -7.86 -15.76 -2.15
CA THR A 235 -8.93 -14.78 -1.93
C THR A 235 -8.56 -13.44 -2.55
N VAL A 236 -9.58 -12.70 -2.97
CA VAL A 236 -9.47 -11.27 -3.24
C VAL A 236 -9.61 -10.50 -1.92
N GLU A 237 -8.93 -9.36 -1.82
CA GLU A 237 -8.98 -8.38 -0.72
C GLU A 237 -8.77 -6.96 -1.31
N ASP A 238 -8.96 -5.92 -0.49
CA ASP A 238 -8.66 -4.52 -0.83
C ASP A 238 -9.27 -4.07 -2.18
N LEU A 239 -10.60 -4.11 -2.30
CA LEU A 239 -11.32 -3.72 -3.52
C LEU A 239 -11.40 -2.19 -3.64
N ALA A 240 -11.18 -1.63 -4.83
CA ALA A 240 -11.46 -0.22 -5.10
C ALA A 240 -11.95 0.02 -6.53
N TRP A 241 -13.05 0.78 -6.65
CA TRP A 241 -13.59 1.22 -7.95
C TRP A 241 -12.77 2.38 -8.52
N SER A 242 -12.59 2.38 -9.84
CA SER A 242 -12.17 3.58 -10.56
C SER A 242 -13.25 4.66 -10.47
N SER A 243 -12.85 5.92 -10.52
CA SER A 243 -13.77 7.07 -10.38
C SER A 243 -14.86 7.14 -11.46
N ASP A 244 -14.63 6.53 -12.63
CA ASP A 244 -15.61 6.39 -13.71
C ASP A 244 -16.54 5.17 -13.56
N GLY A 245 -16.33 4.34 -12.54
CA GLY A 245 -17.11 3.14 -12.26
C GLY A 245 -16.91 1.99 -13.27
N LYS A 246 -15.90 2.05 -14.14
CA LYS A 246 -15.71 1.04 -15.20
C LYS A 246 -14.75 -0.08 -14.83
N ARG A 247 -13.92 0.13 -13.81
CA ARG A 247 -12.86 -0.80 -13.43
C ARG A 247 -12.81 -0.98 -11.93
N ILE A 248 -12.32 -2.14 -11.53
CA ILE A 248 -12.09 -2.50 -10.13
C ILE A 248 -10.65 -2.99 -10.02
N VAL A 249 -9.90 -2.38 -9.11
CA VAL A 249 -8.61 -2.93 -8.66
C VAL A 249 -8.84 -3.73 -7.40
N PHE A 250 -8.10 -4.82 -7.26
CA PHE A 250 -8.11 -5.65 -6.06
C PHE A 250 -6.78 -6.33 -5.85
N ARG A 251 -6.55 -6.75 -4.61
CA ARG A 251 -5.43 -7.62 -4.27
C ARG A 251 -5.87 -9.07 -4.32
N TYR A 252 -5.06 -9.93 -4.93
CA TYR A 252 -5.26 -11.37 -5.01
C TYR A 252 -4.10 -12.09 -4.30
N LYS A 253 -4.42 -12.96 -3.33
CA LYS A 253 -3.40 -13.63 -2.50
C LYS A 253 -3.82 -15.04 -2.09
N VAL A 254 -2.87 -15.84 -1.64
CA VAL A 254 -3.16 -17.09 -0.95
C VAL A 254 -3.83 -16.77 0.40
N ALA A 255 -4.93 -17.46 0.71
CA ALA A 255 -5.71 -17.26 1.92
C ALA A 255 -4.93 -17.67 3.19
N SER A 256 -4.01 -18.63 3.06
CA SER A 256 -3.16 -19.14 4.13
C SER A 256 -1.69 -18.73 3.94
N LEU A 257 -1.13 -18.06 4.97
CA LEU A 257 0.27 -17.61 5.09
C LEU A 257 0.61 -16.36 4.26
N GLY A 258 1.54 -15.54 4.76
CA GLY A 258 2.04 -14.28 4.17
C GLY A 258 2.83 -14.46 2.88
N SER A 259 2.26 -15.19 1.94
CA SER A 259 2.77 -15.39 0.59
C SER A 259 2.73 -14.10 -0.21
N GLY A 260 3.38 -14.13 -1.36
CA GLY A 260 3.21 -13.11 -2.38
C GLY A 260 1.74 -12.85 -2.71
N SER A 261 1.48 -11.61 -3.08
CA SER A 261 0.18 -11.14 -3.55
C SER A 261 0.37 -10.42 -4.87
N GLU A 262 -0.69 -10.41 -5.67
CA GLU A 262 -0.77 -9.62 -6.89
C GLU A 262 -1.81 -8.53 -6.72
N ILE A 263 -1.60 -7.38 -7.36
CA ILE A 263 -2.63 -6.37 -7.54
C ILE A 263 -3.10 -6.48 -8.99
N LEU A 264 -4.39 -6.75 -9.16
CA LEU A 264 -5.03 -7.01 -10.45
C LEU A 264 -6.08 -5.95 -10.75
N LEU A 265 -6.30 -5.70 -12.04
CA LEU A 265 -7.28 -4.76 -12.56
C LEU A 265 -8.25 -5.47 -13.52
N VAL A 266 -9.55 -5.33 -13.25
CA VAL A 266 -10.63 -5.89 -14.09
C VAL A 266 -11.59 -4.82 -14.56
N ASN A 267 -12.29 -5.12 -15.67
CA ASN A 267 -13.45 -4.34 -16.10
C ASN A 267 -14.69 -4.74 -15.28
N ALA A 268 -15.45 -3.75 -14.82
CA ALA A 268 -16.62 -3.98 -13.97
C ALA A 268 -17.84 -4.55 -14.71
N ASP A 269 -17.87 -4.44 -16.04
CA ASP A 269 -18.98 -4.87 -16.89
C ASP A 269 -18.65 -6.10 -17.75
N ASP A 270 -17.43 -6.66 -17.60
CA ASP A 270 -16.93 -7.77 -18.41
C ASP A 270 -16.36 -8.87 -17.48
N PRO A 271 -17.11 -9.95 -17.22
CA PRO A 271 -16.68 -11.05 -16.35
C PRO A 271 -15.38 -11.72 -16.80
N ASP A 272 -14.54 -12.09 -15.83
CA ASP A 272 -13.24 -12.75 -16.00
C ASP A 272 -12.22 -11.95 -16.84
N SER A 273 -12.46 -10.66 -17.03
CA SER A 273 -11.62 -9.75 -17.80
C SER A 273 -10.47 -9.22 -16.93
N ILE A 274 -9.43 -10.05 -16.70
CA ILE A 274 -8.17 -9.53 -16.16
C ILE A 274 -7.53 -8.68 -17.26
N THR A 275 -7.64 -7.36 -17.11
CA THR A 275 -7.10 -6.42 -18.07
C THR A 275 -5.61 -6.14 -17.83
N GLN A 276 -5.17 -6.18 -16.57
CA GLN A 276 -3.79 -5.86 -16.22
C GLN A 276 -3.36 -6.44 -14.85
N SER A 277 -2.11 -6.90 -14.78
CA SER A 277 -1.38 -7.10 -13.52
C SER A 277 -0.58 -5.84 -13.22
N ILE A 278 -0.89 -5.20 -12.09
CA ILE A 278 -0.34 -3.91 -11.68
C ILE A 278 1.01 -4.10 -10.99
N ALA A 279 1.08 -5.09 -10.10
CA ALA A 279 2.28 -5.45 -9.40
C ALA A 279 2.17 -6.87 -8.83
N SER A 280 3.32 -7.51 -8.68
CA SER A 280 3.47 -8.81 -8.04
C SER A 280 4.77 -8.82 -7.24
N GLY A 281 4.79 -9.57 -6.16
CA GLY A 281 5.97 -9.66 -5.30
C GLY A 281 5.90 -10.88 -4.39
N GLY A 282 7.07 -11.31 -3.90
CA GLY A 282 7.16 -12.38 -2.91
C GLY A 282 6.68 -11.99 -1.51
N TRP A 283 6.41 -10.70 -1.30
CA TRP A 283 5.93 -10.14 -0.04
C TRP A 283 4.49 -9.63 -0.17
N PRO A 284 3.73 -9.59 0.93
CA PRO A 284 2.38 -9.05 0.93
C PRO A 284 2.39 -7.55 0.60
N MET A 285 1.74 -7.21 -0.50
CA MET A 285 1.29 -5.85 -0.81
C MET A 285 -0.07 -5.63 -0.15
N TRP A 286 -0.49 -4.38 0.02
CA TRP A 286 -1.79 -4.09 0.65
C TRP A 286 -2.25 -2.65 0.37
N GLY A 287 -3.54 -2.43 0.65
CA GLY A 287 -4.22 -1.13 0.54
C GLY A 287 -4.29 -0.67 -0.91
N THR A 288 -5.45 -0.76 -1.56
CA THR A 288 -5.61 -0.23 -2.92
C THR A 288 -6.53 0.98 -2.90
N ALA A 289 -6.20 2.01 -3.68
CA ALA A 289 -7.10 3.12 -3.93
C ALA A 289 -6.82 3.73 -5.31
N TRP A 290 -7.80 4.48 -5.82
CA TRP A 290 -7.62 5.28 -7.03
C TRP A 290 -7.38 6.74 -6.65
N THR A 291 -6.53 7.43 -7.41
CA THR A 291 -6.58 8.90 -7.42
C THR A 291 -7.95 9.34 -7.95
N SER A 292 -8.49 10.47 -7.45
CA SER A 292 -9.85 10.89 -7.80
C SER A 292 -10.03 11.17 -9.30
N ASP A 293 -8.94 11.47 -10.02
CA ASP A 293 -8.92 11.63 -11.48
C ASP A 293 -8.96 10.30 -12.26
N GLY A 294 -8.87 9.16 -11.58
CA GLY A 294 -8.92 7.83 -12.19
C GLY A 294 -7.68 7.43 -12.98
N LYS A 295 -6.57 8.19 -12.88
CA LYS A 295 -5.36 7.96 -13.68
C LYS A 295 -4.32 7.08 -13.01
N LYS A 296 -4.34 6.99 -11.68
CA LYS A 296 -3.36 6.24 -10.91
C LYS A 296 -4.01 5.33 -9.89
N ILE A 297 -3.39 4.18 -9.69
CA ILE A 297 -3.69 3.22 -8.62
C ILE A 297 -2.60 3.36 -7.57
N LEU A 298 -3.02 3.55 -6.33
CA LEU A 298 -2.15 3.65 -5.16
C LEU A 298 -2.10 2.31 -4.45
N TYR A 299 -0.93 1.97 -3.95
CA TYR A 299 -0.74 0.77 -3.14
C TYR A 299 0.49 0.86 -2.24
N VAL A 300 0.50 0.07 -1.17
CA VAL A 300 1.70 -0.08 -0.35
C VAL A 300 2.50 -1.28 -0.84
N PHE A 301 3.79 -1.04 -1.07
CA PHE A 301 4.74 -2.05 -1.53
C PHE A 301 5.95 -2.13 -0.60
N PRO A 302 6.26 -3.33 -0.08
CA PRO A 302 7.43 -3.54 0.76
C PRO A 302 8.71 -3.56 -0.08
N GLU A 303 9.61 -2.61 0.17
CA GLU A 303 10.95 -2.59 -0.39
C GLU A 303 11.98 -3.01 0.67
N THR A 304 12.91 -3.89 0.29
CA THR A 304 14.06 -4.26 1.12
C THR A 304 15.32 -3.60 0.58
N GLU A 305 16.01 -2.84 1.42
CA GLU A 305 17.30 -2.24 1.05
C GLU A 305 18.45 -3.25 1.18
N LEU A 306 19.62 -2.90 0.65
CA LEU A 306 20.86 -3.70 0.79
C LEU A 306 21.23 -3.96 2.26
N THR A 307 20.77 -3.11 3.17
CA THR A 307 20.94 -3.24 4.63
C THR A 307 20.00 -4.28 5.26
N ALA A 308 19.17 -4.95 4.46
CA ALA A 308 18.08 -5.83 4.88
C ALA A 308 16.96 -5.14 5.68
N GLN A 309 17.00 -3.81 5.79
CA GLN A 309 15.88 -3.06 6.34
C GLN A 309 14.72 -3.04 5.34
N ARG A 310 13.50 -3.26 5.84
CA ARG A 310 12.27 -3.24 5.06
C ARG A 310 11.52 -1.93 5.32
N PHE A 311 10.93 -1.40 4.26
CA PHE A 311 10.10 -0.21 4.28
C PHE A 311 8.81 -0.46 3.51
N ASP A 312 7.68 -0.17 4.13
CA ASP A 312 6.36 -0.26 3.49
C ASP A 312 6.04 1.09 2.85
N ASN A 313 6.56 1.30 1.63
CA ASN A 313 6.44 2.57 0.91
C ASN A 313 5.09 2.67 0.18
N LEU A 314 4.58 3.89 0.04
CA LEU A 314 3.45 4.20 -0.83
C LEU A 314 3.91 4.33 -2.28
N TRP A 315 3.24 3.65 -3.18
CA TRP A 315 3.50 3.61 -4.61
C TRP A 315 2.30 4.09 -5.42
N ALA A 316 2.56 4.54 -6.64
CA ALA A 316 1.55 4.84 -7.63
C ALA A 316 1.86 4.13 -8.95
N PHE A 317 0.88 3.39 -9.47
CA PHE A 317 0.87 2.88 -10.83
C PHE A 317 0.08 3.81 -11.73
N ASP A 318 0.68 4.23 -12.84
CA ASP A 318 0.06 5.05 -13.86
C ASP A 318 -0.59 4.20 -14.94
N ILE A 319 -1.91 4.35 -15.12
CA ILE A 319 -2.71 3.53 -16.03
C ILE A 319 -2.34 3.76 -17.50
N GLU A 320 -2.03 4.99 -17.88
CA GLU A 320 -1.78 5.34 -19.29
C GLU A 320 -0.41 4.82 -19.74
N THR A 321 0.59 4.96 -18.88
CA THR A 321 1.98 4.57 -19.18
C THR A 321 2.32 3.15 -18.73
N SER A 322 1.51 2.56 -17.87
CA SER A 322 1.77 1.27 -17.21
C SER A 322 3.08 1.24 -16.41
N ILE A 323 3.42 2.37 -15.79
CA ILE A 323 4.64 2.53 -14.99
C ILE A 323 4.28 2.71 -13.51
N SER A 324 4.95 1.94 -12.66
CA SER A 324 4.95 2.12 -11.21
C SER A 324 6.10 2.98 -10.74
N ALA A 325 5.84 3.88 -9.80
CA ALA A 325 6.87 4.64 -9.10
C ALA A 325 6.55 4.75 -7.60
N SER A 326 7.58 4.68 -6.77
CA SER A 326 7.44 4.95 -5.35
C SER A 326 7.21 6.44 -5.11
N LEU A 327 6.20 6.77 -4.31
CA LEU A 327 5.93 8.13 -3.85
C LEU A 327 6.74 8.44 -2.59
N THR A 328 6.91 7.47 -1.70
CA THR A 328 7.75 7.61 -0.49
C THR A 328 9.03 6.80 -0.62
N THR A 329 10.05 7.14 0.15
CA THR A 329 11.25 6.30 0.27
C THR A 329 11.62 6.20 1.73
N ARG A 330 12.02 5.00 2.16
CA ARG A 330 12.33 4.68 3.56
C ARG A 330 11.23 5.09 4.55
N ALA A 331 9.97 4.98 4.14
CA ALA A 331 8.80 5.20 4.99
C ALA A 331 8.16 3.88 5.38
N ASN A 332 7.55 3.83 6.56
CA ASN A 332 6.59 2.79 6.94
C ASN A 332 5.21 3.42 6.94
N VAL A 333 4.50 3.31 5.82
CA VAL A 333 3.14 3.82 5.67
C VAL A 333 2.18 2.87 6.35
N SER A 334 1.36 3.36 7.27
CA SER A 334 0.36 2.58 8.02
C SER A 334 -1.06 2.72 7.46
N SER A 335 -1.37 3.86 6.85
CA SER A 335 -2.65 4.14 6.19
C SER A 335 -2.50 5.24 5.16
N PHE A 336 -3.37 5.27 4.15
CA PHE A 336 -3.42 6.38 3.21
C PHE A 336 -4.82 6.59 2.65
N ALA A 337 -5.12 7.83 2.25
CA ALA A 337 -6.34 8.17 1.52
C ALA A 337 -6.06 9.27 0.47
N PRO A 338 -6.52 9.09 -0.78
CA PRO A 338 -6.44 10.12 -1.81
C PRO A 338 -7.42 11.27 -1.52
N SER A 339 -7.01 12.50 -1.84
CA SER A 339 -7.88 13.67 -1.80
C SER A 339 -9.10 13.47 -2.70
N PRO A 340 -10.32 13.81 -2.23
CA PRO A 340 -11.54 13.62 -3.00
C PRO A 340 -11.73 14.67 -4.10
N SER A 341 -10.89 15.73 -4.17
CA SER A 341 -11.19 16.90 -5.01
C SER A 341 -10.23 17.17 -6.17
N ASP A 342 -8.94 16.85 -6.04
CA ASP A 342 -7.91 17.21 -7.02
C ASP A 342 -7.07 16.02 -7.52
N GLY A 343 -7.15 14.86 -6.87
CA GLY A 343 -6.44 13.63 -7.24
C GLY A 343 -4.92 13.69 -7.04
N ASP A 344 -4.42 14.87 -6.70
CA ASP A 344 -3.00 15.19 -6.67
C ASP A 344 -2.38 15.01 -5.30
N TRP A 345 -3.17 15.12 -4.22
CA TRP A 345 -2.68 14.98 -2.85
C TRP A 345 -3.15 13.69 -2.21
N ILE A 346 -2.23 12.98 -1.57
CA ILE A 346 -2.50 11.80 -0.75
C ILE A 346 -2.17 12.15 0.70
N ALA A 347 -3.12 11.94 1.60
CA ALA A 347 -2.84 11.94 3.02
C ALA A 347 -2.42 10.53 3.44
N PHE A 348 -1.41 10.42 4.28
CA PHE A 348 -0.98 9.13 4.82
C PHE A 348 -0.52 9.27 6.27
N THR A 349 -0.67 8.20 7.04
CA THR A 349 -0.03 8.03 8.34
C THR A 349 1.18 7.13 8.19
N GLY A 350 2.25 7.43 8.93
CA GLY A 350 3.44 6.60 8.92
C GLY A 350 4.63 7.27 9.57
N GLU A 351 5.74 6.54 9.58
CA GLU A 351 7.02 6.98 10.14
C GLU A 351 8.15 6.96 9.11
N TYR A 352 9.15 7.78 9.35
CA TYR A 352 10.43 7.75 8.65
C TYR A 352 11.51 7.31 9.65
N THR A 353 11.74 6.00 9.74
CA THR A 353 12.55 5.38 10.82
C THR A 353 13.98 5.88 10.92
N TYR A 354 14.53 6.47 9.85
CA TYR A 354 15.87 7.05 9.85
C TYR A 354 15.96 8.37 10.64
N GLU A 355 14.83 8.99 11.03
CA GLU A 355 14.83 10.21 11.85
C GLU A 355 15.19 9.95 13.33
N GLY A 356 15.40 8.69 13.73
CA GLY A 356 16.02 8.33 15.01
C GLY A 356 15.18 8.64 16.25
N GLU A 357 13.87 8.85 16.09
CA GLU A 357 12.98 9.14 17.20
C GLU A 357 12.68 7.88 18.02
N THR A 358 12.49 8.03 19.34
CA THR A 358 12.19 6.93 20.25
C THR A 358 10.82 6.32 19.94
N SER A 359 10.82 5.05 19.53
CA SER A 359 9.73 4.04 19.46
C SER A 359 8.33 4.55 19.08
N PRO A 360 7.77 4.13 17.94
CA PRO A 360 7.16 5.09 17.05
C PRO A 360 5.75 5.53 17.44
N SER A 361 5.52 6.82 17.26
CA SER A 361 4.22 7.40 17.00
C SER A 361 4.16 7.79 15.54
N ASN A 362 3.08 7.44 14.85
CA ASN A 362 2.86 7.84 13.48
C ASN A 362 2.68 9.37 13.38
N ASP A 363 3.09 9.90 12.25
CA ASP A 363 2.81 11.28 11.85
C ASP A 363 1.76 11.31 10.76
N LEU A 364 1.04 12.43 10.65
CA LEU A 364 0.21 12.73 9.49
C LEU A 364 1.03 13.45 8.44
N TRP A 365 0.94 12.99 7.20
CA TRP A 365 1.66 13.52 6.07
C TRP A 365 0.73 13.83 4.90
N LEU A 366 1.17 14.74 4.03
CA LEU A 366 0.65 14.94 2.69
C LEU A 366 1.76 14.75 1.67
N ILE A 367 1.46 14.02 0.61
CA ILE A 367 2.33 13.92 -0.56
C ILE A 367 1.59 14.29 -1.83
N ASN A 368 2.20 15.14 -2.65
CA ASN A 368 1.68 15.47 -3.96
C ASN A 368 2.21 14.50 -5.03
N VAL A 369 1.33 13.75 -5.67
CA VAL A 369 1.65 12.67 -6.62
C VAL A 369 2.37 13.18 -7.87
N LYS A 370 2.11 14.43 -8.30
CA LYS A 370 2.72 15.01 -9.50
C LYS A 370 4.09 15.63 -9.24
N SER A 371 4.21 16.39 -8.15
CA SER A 371 5.43 17.14 -7.84
C SER A 371 6.40 16.42 -6.89
N GLY A 372 5.95 15.36 -6.21
CA GLY A 372 6.70 14.70 -5.15
C GLY A 372 6.84 15.54 -3.87
N LYS A 373 6.12 16.67 -3.78
CA LYS A 373 6.17 17.55 -2.60
C LYS A 373 5.60 16.81 -1.38
N LEU A 374 6.45 16.59 -0.38
CA LEU A 374 6.11 15.94 0.89
C LEU A 374 5.99 16.99 2.00
N LEU A 375 4.93 16.90 2.80
CA LEU A 375 4.64 17.79 3.94
C LEU A 375 4.29 16.96 5.17
N ARG A 376 4.94 17.26 6.30
CA ARG A 376 4.56 16.76 7.62
C ARG A 376 3.51 17.68 8.24
N LEU A 377 2.35 17.16 8.61
CA LEU A 377 1.27 17.94 9.24
C LEU A 377 1.30 17.89 10.77
N THR A 378 1.78 16.80 11.35
CA THR A 378 1.88 16.62 12.80
C THR A 378 3.22 16.01 13.19
N ARG A 379 3.57 16.09 14.48
CA ARG A 379 4.73 15.38 15.04
C ARG A 379 4.30 14.57 16.25
N ASN A 380 4.59 13.27 16.26
CA ASN A 380 4.32 12.33 17.34
C ASN A 380 2.91 12.45 17.92
N SER A 381 1.93 12.56 17.02
CA SER A 381 0.56 12.93 17.35
C SER A 381 -0.46 11.87 16.98
N ILE A 382 -0.03 10.76 16.39
CA ILE A 382 -0.89 9.64 15.97
C ILE A 382 -0.29 8.36 16.52
N ASP A 383 -1.16 7.46 16.95
CA ASP A 383 -0.75 6.15 17.45
C ASP A 383 -0.33 5.22 16.29
N GLU A 384 0.64 4.34 16.53
CA GLU A 384 1.14 3.37 15.55
C GLU A 384 0.04 2.44 15.01
N VAL A 385 -1.00 2.18 15.80
CA VAL A 385 -2.09 1.23 15.49
C VAL A 385 -3.27 1.91 14.77
N VAL A 386 -3.19 3.20 14.44
CA VAL A 386 -4.26 3.88 13.69
C VAL A 386 -4.14 3.54 12.20
N TYR A 387 -4.96 2.60 11.77
CA TYR A 387 -4.99 2.08 10.40
C TYR A 387 -5.82 2.90 9.40
N ASP A 388 -6.58 3.89 9.85
CA ASP A 388 -7.49 4.63 8.98
C ASP A 388 -7.46 6.15 9.23
N LEU A 389 -7.44 6.88 8.12
CA LEU A 389 -7.63 8.32 8.05
C LEU A 389 -8.66 8.63 6.97
N TRP A 390 -9.38 9.74 7.11
CA TRP A 390 -10.39 10.15 6.15
C TRP A 390 -10.22 11.61 5.76
N TRP A 391 -10.56 11.91 4.52
CA TRP A 391 -10.78 13.28 4.09
C TRP A 391 -12.23 13.69 4.40
N SER A 392 -12.44 14.95 4.74
CA SER A 392 -13.78 15.53 4.55
C SER A 392 -14.11 15.53 3.06
N LEU A 393 -15.39 15.33 2.70
CA LEU A 393 -15.79 15.21 1.28
C LEU A 393 -15.45 16.46 0.45
N ASP A 394 -15.37 17.62 1.10
CA ASP A 394 -14.94 18.86 0.47
C ASP A 394 -13.42 19.00 0.32
N GLY A 395 -12.62 18.06 0.82
CA GLY A 395 -11.16 18.06 0.79
C GLY A 395 -10.50 19.14 1.66
N THR A 396 -11.22 19.76 2.61
CA THR A 396 -10.67 20.84 3.45
C THR A 396 -10.07 20.38 4.78
N GLN A 397 -10.36 19.15 5.20
CA GLN A 397 -9.93 18.60 6.48
C GLN A 397 -9.48 17.15 6.34
N ILE A 398 -8.55 16.76 7.22
CA ILE A 398 -8.24 15.36 7.48
C ILE A 398 -8.80 15.00 8.85
N ILE A 399 -9.52 13.88 8.91
CA ILE A 399 -10.07 13.25 10.10
C ILE A 399 -9.18 12.04 10.41
N PHE A 400 -8.74 11.93 11.66
CA PHE A 400 -7.85 10.87 12.10
C PHE A 400 -8.10 10.55 13.58
N GLN A 401 -7.60 9.40 14.02
CA GLN A 401 -7.80 8.93 15.39
C GLN A 401 -6.54 9.13 16.21
N ARG A 402 -6.72 9.35 17.52
CA ARG A 402 -5.64 9.34 18.51
C ARG A 402 -6.02 8.35 19.60
N ALA A 403 -5.17 7.37 19.86
CA ALA A 403 -5.47 6.32 20.83
C ALA A 403 -5.77 6.90 22.21
N GLY A 404 -6.89 6.46 22.80
CA GLY A 404 -7.40 6.97 24.07
C GLY A 404 -7.87 8.44 24.06
N GLN A 405 -7.70 9.16 22.94
CA GLN A 405 -8.06 10.58 22.80
C GLN A 405 -9.19 10.82 21.78
N GLY A 406 -9.70 9.78 21.14
CA GLY A 406 -10.87 9.89 20.27
C GLY A 406 -10.54 10.34 18.85
N ILE A 407 -11.48 11.06 18.24
CA ILE A 407 -11.45 11.44 16.82
C ILE A 407 -11.07 12.92 16.73
N TRP A 408 -10.06 13.20 15.92
CA TRP A 408 -9.50 14.52 15.71
C TRP A 408 -9.57 14.93 14.25
N THR A 409 -9.58 16.23 14.03
CA THR A 409 -9.60 16.83 12.69
C THR A 409 -8.51 17.89 12.62
N ILE A 410 -7.85 17.98 11.47
CA ILE A 410 -6.96 19.10 11.13
C ILE A 410 -7.54 19.83 9.93
N ASN A 411 -7.72 21.15 10.07
CA ASN A 411 -8.10 22.00 8.96
C ASN A 411 -6.88 22.33 8.09
N LEU A 412 -6.96 22.05 6.80
CA LEU A 412 -5.82 22.14 5.90
C LEU A 412 -5.47 23.58 5.48
N ARG A 413 -6.35 24.54 5.77
CA ARG A 413 -6.16 25.97 5.48
C ARG A 413 -5.38 26.69 6.58
N ASP A 414 -5.69 26.41 7.84
CA ASP A 414 -5.15 27.14 9.00
C ASP A 414 -4.43 26.25 10.01
N GLY A 415 -4.37 24.93 9.77
CA GLY A 415 -3.71 23.96 10.64
C GLY A 415 -4.43 23.74 11.97
N HIS A 416 -5.65 24.27 12.14
CA HIS A 416 -6.37 24.15 13.40
C HIS A 416 -6.75 22.70 13.69
N LEU A 417 -6.28 22.20 14.84
CA LEU A 417 -6.63 20.89 15.36
C LEU A 417 -7.85 20.98 16.27
N LYS A 418 -8.84 20.13 16.01
CA LYS A 418 -10.07 20.05 16.79
C LYS A 418 -10.40 18.60 17.13
N GLN A 419 -10.80 18.34 18.37
CA GLN A 419 -11.39 17.06 18.76
C GLN A 419 -12.85 17.04 18.32
N ALA A 420 -13.21 16.13 17.41
CA ALA A 420 -14.57 15.97 16.90
C ALA A 420 -15.39 14.97 17.75
N TYR A 421 -14.72 13.99 18.36
CA TYR A 421 -15.36 13.03 19.25
C TYR A 421 -14.41 12.69 20.41
N PRO A 422 -14.86 12.76 21.68
CA PRO A 422 -14.01 12.48 22.83
C PRO A 422 -13.58 11.02 22.88
N GLY A 423 -12.34 10.77 23.28
CA GLY A 423 -11.85 9.42 23.56
C GLY A 423 -12.54 8.78 24.75
N GLU A 424 -12.63 7.46 24.73
CA GLU A 424 -13.17 6.67 25.82
C GLU A 424 -12.08 5.78 26.41
N HIS A 425 -12.13 5.59 27.74
CA HIS A 425 -11.12 4.83 28.44
C HIS A 425 -11.12 3.37 27.94
N GLY A 426 -9.94 2.88 27.52
CA GLY A 426 -9.77 1.53 26.97
C GLY A 426 -10.13 1.40 25.49
N VAL A 427 -10.65 2.44 24.82
CA VAL A 427 -10.91 2.42 23.38
C VAL A 427 -9.72 3.05 22.65
N LEU A 428 -8.98 2.20 21.92
CA LEU A 428 -7.80 2.62 21.14
C LEU A 428 -8.15 2.92 19.68
N TYR A 429 -9.23 2.32 19.17
CA TYR A 429 -9.65 2.43 17.77
C TYR A 429 -11.18 2.46 17.67
N TYR A 430 -11.66 3.26 16.73
CA TYR A 430 -13.06 3.39 16.34
C TYR A 430 -13.22 2.98 14.89
N ASP A 431 -14.09 2.00 14.65
CA ASP A 431 -14.56 1.69 13.30
C ASP A 431 -15.60 2.73 12.89
N MET A 432 -15.31 3.50 11.83
CA MET A 432 -16.08 4.69 11.48
C MET A 432 -16.10 4.99 9.98
N ALA A 433 -17.02 5.88 9.60
CA ALA A 433 -17.04 6.49 8.28
C ALA A 433 -17.57 7.93 8.32
N ILE A 434 -17.38 8.65 7.22
CA ILE A 434 -17.78 10.06 7.09
C ILE A 434 -18.96 10.18 6.12
N LEU A 435 -19.99 10.91 6.54
CA LEU A 435 -21.14 11.29 5.72
C LEU A 435 -21.08 12.79 5.44
N GLY A 436 -21.26 13.20 4.20
CA GLY A 436 -21.32 14.63 3.85
C GLY A 436 -22.20 14.85 2.64
N ARG A 437 -22.42 16.12 2.29
CA ARG A 437 -23.01 16.40 0.97
C ARG A 437 -21.91 16.26 -0.07
N SER A 438 -22.07 15.33 -1.02
CA SER A 438 -21.39 15.46 -2.30
C SER A 438 -21.99 16.67 -3.04
N LYS A 439 -21.13 17.40 -3.77
CA LYS A 439 -21.53 18.62 -4.48
C LYS A 439 -22.50 18.35 -5.61
#